data_AF-A0A3C0AFM3-F1
#
_entry.id   AF-A0A3C0AFM3-F1
#
_cell.length_a   1.000
_cell.length_b   1.000
_cell.length_c   1.000
_cell.angle_alpha   90.00
_cell.angle_beta   90.00
_cell.angle_gamma   90.00
#
_symmetry.space_group_name_H-M   'P 1'
#
loop_
_entity.id
_entity.type
_entity.pdbx_description
1 polymer ?
#
loop_
_entity_poly.entity_id
_entity_poly.type
_entity_poly.pdbx_seq_one_letter_code
_entity_poly.pdbx_strand_id
1 'polypeptide(L)'
;AVPFIAEELWQRLNEIAPERGLFTPATGAKSIMIAAWPEPPQEWQDPQLEKRFERLQEMIVAVRNIRAVYKISPAVPLQLFLRCESGVADDMQNIAGQ
;
A
#
# COMPACT_ATOMS: atom_id res chain seq x y z
N ALA A 1 -11.15 -5.90 18.43
CA ALA A 1 -9.67 -6.04 18.39
C ALA A 1 -9.33 -7.51 18.21
N VAL A 2 -8.19 -7.81 17.57
CA VAL A 2 -7.78 -9.20 17.28
C VAL A 2 -6.47 -9.50 18.02
N PRO A 3 -6.48 -9.54 19.37
CA PRO A 3 -5.24 -9.56 20.17
C PRO A 3 -4.40 -10.82 19.96
N PHE A 4 -5.03 -12.00 19.88
CA PHE A 4 -4.30 -13.26 19.74
C PHE A 4 -3.61 -13.41 18.39
N ILE A 5 -4.27 -12.99 17.29
CA ILE A 5 -3.66 -13.04 15.95
C ILE A 5 -2.55 -11.99 15.85
N ALA A 6 -2.76 -10.79 16.40
CA ALA A 6 -1.73 -9.77 16.42
C ALA A 6 -0.48 -10.22 17.22
N GLU A 7 -0.68 -10.91 18.34
CA GLU A 7 0.41 -11.49 19.13
C GLU A 7 1.16 -12.58 18.35
N GLU A 8 0.46 -13.54 17.73
CA GLU A 8 1.11 -14.59 16.93
C GLU A 8 1.93 -13.99 15.78
N LEU A 9 1.36 -13.03 15.04
CA LEU A 9 2.10 -12.34 13.97
C LEU A 9 3.31 -11.57 14.51
N TRP A 10 3.19 -10.97 15.69
CA TRP A 10 4.30 -10.27 16.35
C TRP A 10 5.44 -11.22 16.74
N GLN A 11 5.13 -12.41 17.24
CA GLN A 11 6.13 -13.43 17.53
C GLN A 11 6.84 -13.92 16.27
N ARG A 12 6.10 -14.21 15.19
CA ARG A 12 6.69 -14.56 13.90
C ARG A 12 7.59 -13.45 13.36
N LEU A 13 7.17 -12.19 13.54
CA LEU A 13 7.98 -11.04 13.16
C LEU A 13 9.26 -10.94 13.98
N ASN A 14 9.23 -11.27 15.27
CA ASN A 14 10.43 -11.36 16.12
C ASN A 14 11.43 -12.42 15.62
N GLU A 15 10.95 -13.54 15.06
CA GLU A 15 11.81 -14.60 14.51
C GLU A 15 12.53 -14.15 13.23
N ILE A 16 11.79 -13.52 12.29
CA ILE A 16 12.32 -13.16 10.96
C ILE A 16 13.04 -11.79 10.95
N ALA A 17 12.66 -10.89 11.86
CA ALA A 17 13.17 -9.52 11.95
C ALA A 17 13.33 -9.11 13.42
N PRO A 18 14.31 -9.71 14.14
CA PRO A 18 14.52 -9.44 15.56
C PRO A 18 14.92 -7.98 15.83
N GLU A 19 15.72 -7.39 14.94
CA GLU A 19 16.05 -5.96 14.94
C GLU A 19 15.20 -5.23 13.90
N ARG A 20 14.29 -4.37 14.37
CA ARG A 20 13.34 -3.63 13.54
C ARG A 20 12.90 -2.33 14.20
N GLY A 21 12.33 -1.43 13.41
CA GLY A 21 11.84 -0.15 13.89
C GLY A 21 11.60 0.80 12.72
N LEU A 22 10.75 1.81 12.93
CA LEU A 22 10.44 2.81 11.92
C LEU A 22 11.56 3.85 11.76
N PHE A 23 12.22 4.23 12.87
CA PHE A 23 13.26 5.27 12.89
C PHE A 23 14.65 4.67 13.00
N THR A 24 14.83 3.87 14.03
CA THR A 24 16.09 3.22 14.36
C THR A 24 15.78 1.75 14.63
N PRO A 25 16.46 0.81 13.95
CA PRO A 25 16.31 -0.60 14.27
C PRO A 25 16.66 -0.86 15.73
N ALA A 26 15.77 -1.53 16.44
CA ALA A 26 15.97 -1.96 17.81
C ALA A 26 15.40 -3.37 17.99
N THR A 27 15.77 -4.04 19.07
CA THR A 27 15.18 -5.33 19.40
C THR A 27 13.68 -5.16 19.65
N GLY A 28 12.86 -5.92 18.92
CA GLY A 28 11.41 -5.91 19.10
C GLY A 28 11.00 -6.30 20.53
N ALA A 29 9.91 -5.69 21.03
CA ALA A 29 9.34 -6.07 22.32
C ALA A 29 8.94 -7.56 22.34
N LYS A 30 8.98 -8.19 23.53
CA LYS A 30 8.66 -9.62 23.67
C LYS A 30 7.20 -9.97 23.42
N SER A 31 6.27 -9.02 23.52
CA SER A 31 4.85 -9.18 23.22
C SER A 31 4.29 -7.87 22.68
N ILE A 32 3.29 -7.95 21.79
CA ILE A 32 2.65 -6.75 21.23
C ILE A 32 1.89 -5.97 22.31
N MET A 33 1.43 -6.63 23.38
CA MET A 33 0.68 -5.99 24.46
C MET A 33 1.52 -5.01 25.30
N ILE A 34 2.85 -5.14 25.27
CA ILE A 34 3.79 -4.27 25.99
C ILE A 34 4.65 -3.43 25.05
N ALA A 35 4.43 -3.53 23.74
CA ALA A 35 5.15 -2.74 22.76
C ALA A 35 4.75 -1.26 22.88
N ALA A 36 5.71 -0.36 22.70
CA ALA A 36 5.43 1.07 22.62
C ALA A 36 4.52 1.36 21.42
N TRP A 37 3.56 2.26 21.61
CA TRP A 37 2.70 2.71 20.52
C TRP A 37 3.54 3.48 19.49
N PRO A 38 3.38 3.24 18.17
CA PRO A 38 4.16 3.96 17.17
C PRO A 38 3.70 5.41 17.07
N GLU A 39 4.68 6.33 17.01
CA GLU A 39 4.48 7.76 16.80
C GLU A 39 5.15 8.17 15.49
N PRO A 40 4.46 8.06 14.34
CA PRO A 40 5.06 8.41 13.06
C PRO A 40 5.35 9.92 12.96
N PRO A 41 6.46 10.34 12.33
CA PRO A 41 6.80 11.74 12.16
C PRO A 41 5.80 12.40 11.22
N GLN A 42 5.44 13.66 11.50
CA GLN A 42 4.50 14.39 10.65
C GLN A 42 5.04 14.60 9.23
N GLU A 43 6.36 14.63 9.05
CA GLU A 43 7.01 14.76 7.73
C GLU A 43 6.77 13.56 6.80
N TRP A 44 6.32 12.40 7.33
CA TRP A 44 5.93 11.25 6.51
C TRP A 44 4.52 11.40 5.92
N GLN A 45 3.75 12.37 6.39
CA GLN A 45 2.43 12.67 5.85
C GLN A 45 2.58 13.57 4.61
N ASP A 46 2.34 13.00 3.44
CA ASP A 46 2.39 13.72 2.17
C ASP A 46 1.02 13.68 1.48
N PRO A 47 0.19 14.73 1.65
CA PRO A 47 -1.14 14.79 1.04
C PRO A 47 -1.12 14.77 -0.49
N GLN A 48 -0.02 15.19 -1.12
CA GLN A 48 0.08 15.15 -2.58
C GLN A 48 0.37 13.73 -3.06
N LEU A 49 1.25 13.00 -2.36
CA LEU A 49 1.49 11.58 -2.63
C LEU A 49 0.23 10.74 -2.41
N GLU A 50 -0.49 10.97 -1.31
CA GLU A 50 -1.75 10.29 -1.02
C GLU A 50 -2.77 10.50 -2.14
N LYS A 51 -2.95 11.74 -2.63
CA LYS A 51 -3.83 12.05 -3.77
C LYS A 51 -3.41 11.35 -5.06
N ARG A 52 -2.11 11.23 -5.31
CA ARG A 52 -1.59 10.48 -6.48
C ARG A 52 -1.96 8.99 -6.38
N PHE A 53 -1.80 8.40 -5.20
CA PHE A 53 -2.18 7.01 -4.94
C PHE A 53 -3.69 6.78 -5.03
N GLU A 54 -4.49 7.72 -4.53
CA GLU A 54 -5.95 7.65 -4.62
C GLU A 54 -6.42 7.61 -6.08
N ARG A 55 -5.91 8.52 -6.93
CA ARG A 55 -6.22 8.52 -8.38
C ARG A 55 -5.84 7.20 -9.06
N LEU A 56 -4.69 6.62 -8.71
CA LEU A 56 -4.28 5.32 -9.23
C LEU A 56 -5.27 4.22 -8.84
N GLN A 57 -5.71 4.19 -7.58
CA GLN A 57 -6.70 3.23 -7.10
C GLN A 57 -8.05 3.39 -7.82
N GLU A 58 -8.52 4.63 -8.00
CA GLU A 58 -9.74 4.92 -8.75
C GLU A 58 -9.67 4.39 -10.19
N MET A 59 -8.54 4.59 -10.87
CA MET A 59 -8.33 4.06 -12.22
C MET A 59 -8.35 2.52 -12.23
N ILE A 60 -7.68 1.85 -11.29
CA ILE A 60 -7.70 0.39 -11.17
C ILE A 60 -9.12 -0.11 -10.96
N VAL A 61 -9.90 0.54 -10.09
CA VAL A 61 -11.30 0.20 -9.83
C VAL A 61 -12.14 0.39 -11.10
N ALA A 62 -11.96 1.50 -11.83
CA ALA A 62 -12.66 1.74 -13.09
C ALA A 62 -12.37 0.63 -14.12
N VAL A 63 -11.10 0.22 -14.27
CA VAL A 63 -10.71 -0.87 -15.18
C VAL A 63 -11.31 -2.22 -14.74
N ARG A 64 -11.30 -2.53 -13.44
CA ARG A 64 -11.95 -3.74 -12.91
C ARG A 64 -13.46 -3.74 -13.19
N ASN A 65 -14.12 -2.60 -13.04
CA ASN A 65 -15.55 -2.47 -13.32
C ASN A 65 -15.85 -2.70 -14.81
N ILE A 66 -15.06 -2.12 -15.73
CA ILE A 66 -15.19 -2.37 -17.16
C ILE A 66 -15.03 -3.86 -17.47
N ARG A 67 -13.98 -4.50 -16.92
CA ARG A 67 -13.79 -5.96 -17.08
C ARG A 67 -15.01 -6.76 -16.60
N ALA A 68 -15.56 -6.41 -15.45
CA ALA A 68 -16.72 -7.10 -14.88
C ALA A 68 -17.97 -6.95 -15.77
N VAL A 69 -18.29 -5.72 -16.21
CA VAL A 69 -19.44 -5.42 -17.06
C VAL A 69 -19.36 -6.17 -18.39
N TYR A 70 -18.19 -6.18 -19.03
CA TYR A 70 -17.98 -6.85 -20.32
C TYR A 70 -17.51 -8.30 -20.20
N LYS A 71 -17.46 -8.86 -18.98
CA LYS A 71 -17.02 -10.23 -18.68
C LYS A 71 -15.64 -10.59 -19.26
N ILE A 72 -14.72 -9.62 -19.24
CA ILE A 72 -13.35 -9.80 -19.75
C ILE A 72 -12.51 -10.48 -18.67
N SER A 73 -11.93 -11.64 -19.00
CA SER A 73 -11.03 -12.37 -18.10
C SER A 73 -9.83 -11.52 -17.67
N PRO A 74 -9.41 -11.54 -16.39
CA PRO A 74 -8.23 -10.83 -15.89
C PRO A 74 -6.94 -11.11 -16.67
N ALA A 75 -6.80 -12.31 -17.23
CA ALA A 75 -5.61 -12.71 -18.00
C ALA A 75 -5.52 -12.07 -19.38
N VAL A 76 -6.61 -11.50 -19.89
CA VAL A 76 -6.62 -10.81 -21.20
C VAL A 76 -5.98 -9.43 -21.01
N PRO A 77 -4.90 -9.09 -21.76
CA PRO A 77 -4.32 -7.77 -21.72
C PRO A 77 -5.29 -6.74 -22.32
N LEU A 78 -5.34 -5.56 -21.71
CA LEU A 78 -6.18 -4.45 -22.16
C LEU A 78 -5.30 -3.28 -22.57
N GLN A 79 -5.60 -2.70 -23.73
CA GLN A 79 -5.08 -1.39 -24.10
C GLN A 79 -5.99 -0.33 -23.51
N LEU A 80 -5.42 0.56 -22.70
CA LEU A 80 -6.14 1.63 -22.02
C LEU A 80 -5.75 2.98 -22.65
N PHE A 81 -6.75 3.79 -22.93
CA PHE A 81 -6.56 5.18 -23.35
C PHE A 81 -7.14 6.08 -22.26
N LEU A 82 -6.29 6.89 -21.64
CA LEU A 82 -6.67 7.77 -20.55
C LEU A 82 -6.62 9.22 -21.03
N ARG A 83 -7.72 9.95 -20.81
CA ARG A 83 -7.73 11.41 -20.97
C ARG A 83 -7.59 12.04 -19.59
N CYS A 84 -6.52 12.79 -19.37
CA CYS A 84 -6.19 13.41 -18.10
C CYS A 84 -5.36 14.68 -18.30
N GLU A 85 -5.10 15.41 -17.22
CA GLU A 85 -4.20 16.57 -17.21
C GLU A 85 -2.73 16.12 -17.28
N SER A 86 -1.81 16.99 -17.70
CA SER A 86 -0.40 16.63 -17.94
C SER A 86 0.27 16.00 -16.72
N GLY A 87 0.06 16.54 -15.52
CA GLY A 87 0.68 15.99 -14.30
C GLY A 87 0.20 14.57 -13.96
N VAL A 88 -1.04 14.23 -14.34
CA VAL A 88 -1.57 12.87 -14.18
C VAL A 88 -1.05 11.94 -15.28
N ALA A 89 -0.84 12.47 -16.48
CA ALA A 89 -0.26 11.70 -17.57
C ALA A 89 1.15 11.21 -17.20
N ASP A 90 1.99 12.09 -16.65
CA ASP A 90 3.35 11.74 -16.19
C ASP A 90 3.32 10.64 -15.12
N ASP A 91 2.43 10.76 -14.13
CA ASP A 91 2.22 9.75 -13.08
C ASP A 91 1.87 8.37 -13.67
N MET A 92 0.92 8.33 -14.61
CA MET A 92 0.47 7.08 -15.22
C MET A 92 1.52 6.47 -16.15
N GLN A 93 2.31 7.30 -16.83
CA GLN A 93 3.35 6.85 -17.74
C GLN A 93 4.52 6.20 -16.98
N ASN A 94 4.84 6.71 -15.79
CA ASN A 94 5.82 6.08 -14.90
C ASN A 94 5.40 4.68 -14.43
N ILE A 95 4.09 4.45 -14.27
CA ILE A 95 3.56 3.15 -13.83
C ILE A 95 3.46 2.16 -15.00
N ALA A 96 3.15 2.64 -16.22
CA ALA A 96 2.97 1.79 -17.39
C ALA A 96 4.24 1.01 -17.82
N GLY A 97 5.42 1.41 -17.35
CA GLY A 97 6.70 0.76 -17.66
C GLY A 97 7.18 -0.28 -16.65
N GLN A 98 6.43 -0.53 -15.56
CA GLN A 98 6.73 -1.55 -14.55
C GLN A 98 5.96 -2.85 -14.82
#